data_AF-X1D574-F1
#
_entry.id   AF-X1D574-F1
#
_cell.length_a   1.000
_cell.length_b   1.000
_cell.length_c   1.000
_cell.angle_alpha   90.00
_cell.angle_beta   90.00
_cell.angle_gamma   90.00
#
_symmetry.space_group_name_H-M   'P 1'
#
loop_
_entity.id
_entity.type
_entity.pdbx_description
1 polymer ?
#
loop_
_entity_poly.entity_id
_entity_poly.type
_entity_poly.pdbx_seq_one_letter_code
_entity_poly.pdbx_strand_id
1 'polypeptide(L)' 'MTDNQKASVGVFGGSGFYSFLQETEEYEIDTPYGATSDKIVIGEVAGKKVAFIPRHGRNHNLPPHKINYRANIYAMKKLG' A
#
# COMPACT_ATOMS: atom_id res chain seq x y z
N MET A 1 -15.70 1.62 4.28
CA MET A 1 -14.65 0.58 4.29
C MET A 1 -15.19 -0.61 5.05
N THR A 2 -15.04 -1.80 4.49
CA THR A 2 -15.39 -3.05 5.17
C THR A 2 -14.25 -3.45 6.12
N ASP A 3 -14.50 -4.32 7.10
CA ASP A 3 -13.44 -4.77 8.03
C ASP A 3 -12.31 -5.54 7.33
N ASN A 4 -12.56 -6.07 6.13
CA ASN A 4 -11.51 -6.70 5.30
C ASN A 4 -10.51 -5.69 4.74
N GLN A 5 -10.91 -4.43 4.59
CA GLN A 5 -10.04 -3.35 4.13
C GLN A 5 -9.25 -2.68 5.26
N LYS A 6 -9.40 -3.13 6.52
CA LYS A 6 -8.65 -2.53 7.64
C LYS A 6 -7.30 -3.19 7.87
N ALA A 7 -6.29 -2.39 8.19
CA ALA A 7 -4.98 -2.88 8.61
C ALA A 7 -4.46 -2.10 9.82
N SER A 8 -3.81 -2.82 10.74
CA SER A 8 -3.23 -2.24 11.96
C SER A 8 -1.78 -1.77 11.78
N VAL A 9 -1.14 -2.22 10.70
CA VAL A 9 0.25 -1.91 10.35
C VAL A 9 0.32 -1.58 8.87
N GLY A 10 0.99 -0.47 8.53
CA GLY A 10 1.29 -0.10 7.15
C GLY A 10 2.79 -0.26 6.85
N VAL A 11 3.11 -0.89 5.72
CA VAL A 11 4.49 -1.11 5.26
C VAL A 11 4.67 -0.50 3.87
N PHE A 12 5.71 0.32 3.71
CA PHE A 12 6.11 0.84 2.41
C PHE A 12 7.36 0.12 1.90
N GLY A 13 7.22 -0.60 0.79
CA GLY A 13 8.33 -1.31 0.15
C GLY A 13 9.26 -0.36 -0.58
N GLY A 14 10.55 -0.40 -0.27
CA GLY A 14 11.60 0.35 -0.98
C GLY A 14 12.13 -0.37 -2.22
N SER A 15 13.29 0.06 -2.71
CA SER A 15 14.00 -0.64 -3.77
C SER A 15 14.34 -2.06 -3.33
N GLY A 16 14.04 -3.05 -4.18
CA GLY A 16 14.22 -4.47 -3.92
C GLY A 16 13.07 -5.14 -3.18
N PHE A 17 12.05 -4.39 -2.72
CA PHE A 17 10.94 -4.93 -1.94
C PHE A 17 9.60 -4.58 -2.60
N TYR A 18 9.27 -5.30 -3.67
CA TYR A 18 8.11 -5.01 -4.53
C TYR A 18 6.90 -5.92 -4.27
N SER A 19 7.13 -7.09 -3.68
CA SER A 19 6.10 -8.02 -3.21
C SER A 19 6.47 -8.50 -1.80
N PHE A 20 5.45 -8.82 -1.00
CA PHE A 20 5.65 -9.22 0.39
C PHE A 20 4.65 -10.28 0.83
N LEU A 21 3.36 -9.99 0.63
CA LEU A 21 2.26 -10.85 1.08
C LEU A 21 1.83 -11.77 -0.08
N GLN A 22 1.67 -13.07 0.21
CA GLN A 22 1.19 -14.07 -0.75
C GLN A 22 -0.32 -14.29 -0.52
N GLU A 23 -1.10 -14.52 -1.58
CA GLU A 23 -2.55 -14.80 -1.54
C GLU A 23 -3.40 -13.69 -0.90
N THR A 24 -3.26 -12.46 -1.40
CA THR A 24 -3.88 -11.27 -0.79
C THR A 24 -4.80 -10.52 -1.74
N GLU A 25 -5.81 -9.88 -1.17
CA GLU A 25 -6.67 -8.95 -1.90
C GLU A 25 -5.93 -7.64 -2.19
N GLU A 26 -6.08 -7.15 -3.42
CA GLU A 26 -5.58 -5.84 -3.83
C GLU A 26 -6.72 -4.82 -3.83
N TYR A 27 -6.48 -3.66 -3.23
CA TYR A 27 -7.45 -2.58 -3.17
C TYR A 27 -6.92 -1.30 -3.80
N GLU A 28 -7.78 -0.66 -4.59
CA GLU A 28 -7.56 0.71 -5.05
C GLU A 28 -8.31 1.66 -4.12
N ILE A 29 -7.61 2.67 -3.61
CA ILE A 29 -8.17 3.62 -2.64
C ILE A 29 -8.13 5.01 -3.24
N ASP A 30 -9.33 5.57 -3.43
CA ASP A 30 -9.47 6.97 -3.82
C ASP A 30 -8.90 7.89 -2.75
N THR A 31 -8.00 8.76 -3.19
CA THR A 31 -7.40 9.82 -2.37
C THR A 31 -7.62 11.18 -3.04
N PRO A 32 -7.77 12.26 -2.26
CA PRO A 32 -7.88 13.62 -2.81
C PRO A 32 -6.57 14.12 -3.46
N TYR A 33 -5.49 13.34 -3.35
CA TYR A 33 -4.17 13.66 -3.89
C TYR A 33 -3.85 12.92 -5.19
N GLY A 34 -4.80 12.14 -5.71
CA GLY A 34 -4.62 11.27 -6.88
C GLY A 34 -4.28 9.83 -6.50
N ALA A 35 -3.72 9.08 -7.45
CA ALA A 35 -3.39 7.66 -7.25
C ALA A 35 -2.21 7.46 -6.29
N THR A 36 -2.24 6.33 -5.58
CA THR A 36 -1.10 5.78 -4.83
C THR A 36 -0.03 5.23 -5.79
N SER A 37 1.15 4.90 -5.25
CA SER A 37 2.24 4.30 -6.05
C SER A 37 1.85 2.97 -6.70
N ASP A 38 0.96 2.22 -6.07
CA ASP A 38 0.36 0.98 -6.56
C ASP A 38 -0.94 0.71 -5.77
N LYS A 39 -1.68 -0.32 -6.16
CA LYS A 39 -2.76 -0.88 -5.34
C LYS A 39 -2.22 -1.32 -3.99
N ILE A 40 -3.03 -1.15 -2.94
CA ILE A 40 -2.67 -1.59 -1.61
C ILE A 40 -2.96 -3.07 -1.47
N VAL A 41 -1.97 -3.82 -1.02
CA VAL A 41 -2.11 -5.23 -0.72
C VAL A 41 -2.38 -5.38 0.78
N ILE A 42 -3.42 -6.12 1.16
CA ILE A 42 -3.69 -6.42 2.58
C ILE A 42 -3.62 -7.93 2.81
N GLY A 43 -2.90 -8.31 3.87
CA GLY A 43 -2.77 -9.70 4.30
C GLY A 43 -2.42 -9.78 5.78
N GLU A 44 -2.04 -10.97 6.23
CA GLU A 44 -1.72 -11.22 7.63
C GLU A 44 -0.24 -11.56 7.83
N VAL A 45 0.38 -10.97 8.84
CA VAL A 45 1.74 -11.29 9.29
C VAL A 45 1.70 -11.46 10.80
N ALA A 46 2.06 -12.66 11.28
CA ALA A 46 2.09 -12.99 12.71
C ALA A 46 0.81 -12.58 13.46
N GLY A 47 -0.37 -12.91 12.92
CA GLY A 47 -1.66 -12.59 13.54
C GLY A 47 -2.14 -11.15 13.37
N LYS A 48 -1.43 -10.32 12.58
CA LYS A 48 -1.78 -8.90 12.38
C LYS A 48 -2.11 -8.61 10.92
N LYS A 49 -3.20 -7.87 10.69
CA LYS A 49 -3.49 -7.32 9.36
C LYS A 49 -2.48 -6.22 9.00
N VAL A 50 -1.80 -6.41 7.87
CA VAL A 50 -0.77 -5.52 7.32
C VAL A 50 -1.20 -5.03 5.95
N ALA A 51 -1.14 -3.71 5.74
CA ALA A 51 -1.27 -3.09 4.43
C ALA A 51 0.12 -2.80 3.84
N PHE A 52 0.30 -3.06 2.55
CA PHE A 52 1.57 -2.91 1.86
C PHE A 52 1.42 -2.10 0.56
N ILE A 53 2.33 -1.16 0.33
CA ILE A 53 2.49 -0.43 -0.93
C ILE A 53 3.98 -0.41 -1.32
N PRO A 54 4.38 -0.91 -2.50
CA PRO A 54 5.72 -0.65 -3.03
C PRO A 54 5.81 0.81 -3.48
N ARG A 55 6.67 1.61 -2.83
CA ARG A 55 6.69 3.07 -3.04
C ARG A 55 7.11 3.47 -4.46
N HIS A 56 7.85 2.59 -5.14
CA HIS A 56 8.28 2.75 -6.53
C HIS A 56 7.35 2.08 -7.55
N GLY A 57 6.20 1.56 -7.12
CA GLY A 57 5.34 0.67 -7.91
C GLY A 57 5.93 -0.76 -8.00
N ARG A 58 5.08 -1.76 -8.25
CA ARG A 58 5.52 -3.18 -8.35
C ARG A 58 6.56 -3.43 -9.44
N ASN A 59 6.57 -2.60 -10.47
CA ASN A 59 7.51 -2.67 -11.59
C ASN A 59 8.73 -1.74 -11.44
N HIS A 60 8.89 -1.08 -10.28
CA HIS A 60 9.97 -0.12 -10.01
C HIS A 60 10.13 0.98 -11.07
N ASN A 61 9.01 1.49 -11.58
CA ASN A 61 8.98 2.47 -12.65
C ASN A 61 8.78 3.92 -12.14
N LEU A 62 8.42 4.12 -10.88
CA LEU A 62 8.27 5.45 -10.29
C LEU A 62 9.60 5.92 -9.70
N PRO A 63 10.26 6.95 -10.25
CA PRO A 63 11.46 7.52 -9.61
C PRO A 63 11.09 8.26 -8.32
N PRO A 64 12.03 8.46 -7.37
CA PRO A 64 11.76 9.07 -6.07
C PRO A 64 10.96 10.39 -6.13
N HIS A 65 11.30 11.27 -7.06
CA HIS A 65 10.65 12.59 -7.21
C HIS A 65 9.26 12.56 -7.84
N LYS A 66 8.77 11.39 -8.27
CA LYS A 66 7.41 11.18 -8.81
C LYS A 66 6.50 10.39 -7.87
N ILE A 67 7.01 9.95 -6.72
CA ILE A 67 6.20 9.23 -5.74
C ILE A 67 5.14 10.17 -5.18
N ASN A 68 3.87 9.74 -5.19
CA ASN A 68 2.78 10.50 -4.60
C ASN A 68 2.69 10.20 -3.09
N TYR A 69 3.59 10.78 -2.30
CA TYR A 69 3.66 10.56 -0.86
C TYR A 69 2.36 10.88 -0.13
N ARG A 70 1.65 11.93 -0.55
CA ARG A 70 0.37 12.33 0.06
C ARG A 70 -0.72 11.29 -0.17
N ALA A 71 -0.85 10.77 -1.39
CA ALA A 71 -1.79 9.69 -1.67
C ALA A 71 -1.46 8.42 -0.87
N ASN A 72 -0.19 8.02 -0.83
CA ASN A 72 0.26 6.83 -0.11
C ASN A 72 -0.06 6.89 1.39
N ILE A 73 0.29 8.00 2.05
CA ILE A 73 0.02 8.18 3.48
C ILE A 73 -1.49 8.31 3.74
N TYR A 74 -2.22 9.04 2.90
CA TYR A 74 -3.66 9.19 3.04
C TYR A 74 -4.38 7.84 2.91
N ALA A 75 -4.01 7.02 1.92
CA ALA A 75 -4.57 5.70 1.74
C ALA A 75 -4.34 4.81 2.98
N MET A 76 -3.10 4.76 3.49
CA MET A 76 -2.81 4.03 4.73
C MET A 76 -3.66 4.52 5.90
N LYS A 77 -3.76 5.85 6.09
CA LYS A 77 -4.56 6.44 7.16
C LYS A 77 -6.05 6.11 7.05
N LYS A 78 -6.57 5.96 5.83
CA LYS A 78 -7.97 5.59 5.59
C LYS A 78 -8.22 4.14 6.02
N LEU A 79 -7.25 3.25 5.80
CA LEU A 79 -7.33 1.82 6.11
C LEU A 79 -7.22 1.50 7.62
N GLY A 80 -6.86 2.45 8.47
CA GLY A 80 -6.77 2.24 9.93
C GLY A 80 -5.53 2.87 10.53
#